data_AF-A0AAX0S2P8-F1
#
_entry.id   AF-A0AAX0S2P8-F1
#
_cell.length_a   1.000
_cell.length_b   1.000
_cell.length_c   1.000
_cell.angle_alpha   90.00
_cell.angle_beta   90.00
_cell.angle_gamma   90.00
#
_symmetry.space_group_name_H-M   'P 1'
#
loop_
_entity.id
_entity.type
_entity.pdbx_description
1 polymer ?
#
loop_
_entity_poly.entity_id
_entity_poly.type
_entity_poly.pdbx_seq_one_letter_code
_entity_poly.pdbx_strand_id
1 'polypeptide(L)'
;MYDELINQERKGLRCNLLIDYPFLNQLKERGMYTGYGKEKLQIGAIKMFADGALGRRTGLLSEPYYDAPGEFGEAMHDQATLYEMVKEVRNHMMPIAMHFQCTFNEGVFHLKGIRLSL
;
A
#
# COMPACT_ATOMS: atom_id res chain seq x y z
N MET A 1 27.83 4.44 0.92
CA MET A 1 26.98 3.73 -0.05
C MET A 1 26.15 4.67 -0.95
N TYR A 2 25.05 5.30 -0.52
CA TYR A 2 24.30 6.21 -1.43
C TYR A 2 25.03 7.54 -1.68
N ASP A 3 25.74 8.05 -0.67
CA ASP A 3 26.55 9.27 -0.77
C ASP A 3 27.65 9.14 -1.84
N GLU A 4 28.39 8.04 -1.83
CA GLU A 4 29.40 7.74 -2.86
C GLU A 4 28.78 7.63 -4.26
N LEU A 5 27.67 6.90 -4.42
CA LEU A 5 27.00 6.73 -5.71
C LEU A 5 26.50 8.05 -6.29
N ILE A 6 25.87 8.89 -5.47
CA ILE A 6 25.26 10.14 -5.91
C ILE A 6 26.31 11.25 -6.07
N ASN A 7 27.17 11.44 -5.07
CA ASN A 7 28.04 12.61 -4.97
C ASN A 7 29.43 12.38 -5.58
N GLN A 8 29.96 11.15 -5.54
CA GLN A 8 31.29 10.84 -6.09
C GLN A 8 31.17 10.25 -7.51
N GLU A 9 30.39 9.18 -7.68
CA GLU A 9 30.22 8.49 -8.96
C GLU A 9 29.21 9.16 -9.90
N ARG A 10 28.46 10.17 -9.41
CA ARG A 10 27.42 10.90 -10.16
C ARG A 10 26.36 9.99 -10.81
N LYS A 11 26.08 8.85 -10.18
CA LYS A 11 25.01 7.93 -10.58
C LYS A 11 23.71 8.35 -9.91
N GLY A 12 22.72 8.68 -10.74
CA GLY A 12 21.38 8.96 -10.25
C GLY A 12 20.65 7.68 -9.84
N LEU A 13 19.84 7.76 -8.79
CA LEU A 13 18.92 6.70 -8.43
C LEU A 13 17.79 6.60 -9.46
N ARG A 14 17.38 5.37 -9.77
CA ARG A 14 16.11 5.11 -10.45
C ARG A 14 15.06 4.82 -9.38
N CYS A 15 14.05 5.68 -9.31
CA CYS A 15 13.01 5.64 -8.30
C CYS A 15 11.66 5.35 -8.95
N ASN A 16 10.96 4.35 -8.42
CA ASN A 16 9.58 4.05 -8.75
C ASN A 16 8.69 4.49 -7.58
N LEU A 17 7.91 5.54 -7.78
CA LEU A 17 7.17 6.20 -6.72
C LEU A 17 5.84 5.50 -6.47
N LEU A 18 5.61 5.12 -5.20
CA LEU A 18 4.31 4.68 -4.73
C LEU A 18 3.61 5.89 -4.13
N ILE A 19 2.55 6.38 -4.77
CA ILE A 19 1.84 7.60 -4.36
C ILE A 19 0.71 7.22 -3.41
N ASP A 20 0.61 7.88 -2.27
CA ASP A 20 -0.43 7.59 -1.29
C ASP A 20 -1.84 7.85 -1.85
N TYR A 21 -2.80 7.00 -1.49
CA TYR A 21 -4.17 7.01 -2.01
C TYR A 21 -4.87 8.38 -1.96
N PRO A 22 -4.74 9.20 -0.89
CA PRO A 22 -5.37 10.51 -0.83
C PRO A 22 -4.98 11.46 -1.98
N PHE A 23 -3.84 11.22 -2.64
CA PHE A 23 -3.38 12.00 -3.78
C PHE A 23 -3.89 11.50 -5.13
N LEU A 24 -4.68 10.42 -5.18
CA LEU A 24 -5.22 9.87 -6.43
C LEU A 24 -5.98 10.92 -7.25
N ASN A 25 -6.81 11.74 -6.61
CA ASN A 25 -7.56 12.80 -7.31
C ASN A 25 -6.64 13.87 -7.91
N GLN A 26 -5.56 14.24 -7.22
CA GLN A 26 -4.58 15.18 -7.76
C GLN A 26 -3.80 14.59 -8.94
N LEU A 27 -3.54 13.28 -8.93
CA LEU A 27 -2.95 12.61 -10.08
C LEU A 27 -3.89 12.65 -11.29
N LYS A 28 -5.18 12.34 -11.07
CA LYS A 28 -6.23 12.40 -12.10
C LYS A 28 -6.33 13.80 -12.72
N GLU A 29 -6.45 14.83 -11.88
CA GLU A 29 -6.55 16.24 -12.30
C GLU A 29 -5.33 16.69 -13.12
N ARG A 30 -4.15 16.16 -12.79
CA ARG A 30 -2.89 16.47 -13.49
C ARG A 30 -2.61 15.56 -14.68
N GLY A 31 -3.49 14.61 -14.99
CA GLY A 31 -3.29 13.62 -16.05
C GLY A 31 -2.07 12.73 -15.82
N MET A 32 -1.69 12.50 -14.55
CA MET A 32 -0.57 11.65 -14.17
C MET A 32 -1.01 10.19 -14.07
N TYR A 33 -0.20 9.27 -14.58
CA TYR A 33 -0.52 7.85 -14.71
C TYR A 33 0.70 6.98 -14.39
N THR A 34 0.53 5.67 -14.38
CA THR A 34 1.63 4.72 -14.17
C THR A 34 2.69 4.82 -15.28
N GLY A 35 3.94 5.03 -14.91
CA GLY A 35 5.04 5.31 -15.83
C GLY A 35 5.25 6.81 -16.11
N TYR A 36 4.36 7.68 -15.63
CA TYR A 36 4.52 9.13 -15.72
C TYR A 36 5.81 9.58 -15.03
N GLY A 37 6.62 10.38 -15.73
CA GLY A 37 7.91 10.86 -15.25
C GLY A 37 9.00 10.72 -16.31
N LYS A 38 10.26 10.55 -15.86
CA LYS A 38 11.43 10.35 -16.73
C LYS A 38 12.14 9.06 -16.34
N GLU A 39 13.14 8.66 -17.11
CA GLU A 39 13.90 7.41 -16.96
C GLU A 39 14.41 7.10 -15.52
N LYS A 40 14.68 8.13 -14.72
CA LYS A 40 15.18 8.00 -13.34
C LYS A 40 14.09 8.15 -12.27
N LEU A 41 12.90 8.64 -12.59
CA LEU A 41 11.84 8.90 -11.62
C LEU A 41 10.49 8.76 -12.30
N GLN A 42 9.74 7.72 -11.92
CA GLN A 42 8.41 7.44 -12.48
C GLN A 42 7.41 7.11 -11.38
N ILE A 43 6.14 7.36 -11.64
CA ILE A 43 5.02 6.89 -10.80
C ILE A 43 4.76 5.41 -11.09
N GLY A 44 4.73 4.57 -10.06
CA GLY A 44 4.58 3.13 -10.20
C GLY A 44 3.20 2.59 -9.82
N ALA A 45 2.69 3.02 -8.67
CA ALA A 45 1.44 2.50 -8.13
C ALA A 45 0.84 3.48 -7.11
N ILE A 46 -0.43 3.25 -6.78
CA ILE A 46 -1.05 3.84 -5.60
C ILE A 46 -0.70 2.99 -4.38
N LYS A 47 -0.13 3.62 -3.36
CA LYS A 47 0.14 3.01 -2.07
C LYS A 47 -1.12 3.07 -1.21
N MET A 48 -1.45 1.94 -0.61
CA MET A 48 -2.55 1.80 0.35
C MET A 48 -2.08 0.99 1.56
N PHE A 49 -2.80 1.11 2.67
CA PHE A 49 -2.59 0.36 3.90
C PHE A 49 -3.91 -0.24 4.35
N ALA A 50 -3.94 -1.53 4.62
CA ALA A 50 -5.12 -2.20 5.15
C ALA A 50 -5.09 -2.31 6.69
N ASP A 51 -3.90 -2.39 7.27
CA ASP A 51 -3.66 -2.47 8.70
C ASP A 51 -2.36 -1.75 9.11
N GLY A 52 -2.10 -1.71 10.41
CA GLY A 52 -0.95 -1.06 11.00
C GLY A 52 0.30 -1.95 11.13
N ALA A 53 1.08 -1.67 12.17
CA ALA A 53 2.34 -2.33 12.45
C ALA A 53 2.23 -3.33 13.63
N LEU A 54 2.86 -4.50 13.51
CA LEU A 54 2.98 -5.51 14.57
C LEU A 54 3.64 -4.94 15.83
N GLY A 55 4.68 -4.13 15.68
CA GLY A 55 5.42 -3.55 16.82
C GLY A 55 4.59 -2.59 17.67
N ARG A 56 3.45 -2.09 17.16
CA ARG A 56 2.47 -1.29 17.91
C ARG A 56 1.17 -2.04 18.16
N ARG A 57 1.11 -3.33 17.85
CA ARG A 57 -0.09 -4.18 17.90
C ARG A 57 -1.27 -3.63 17.09
N THR A 58 -0.98 -3.01 15.95
CA THR A 58 -2.01 -2.41 15.06
C THR A 58 -2.16 -3.18 13.75
N GLY A 59 -1.28 -4.14 13.45
CA GLY A 59 -1.51 -5.11 12.37
C GLY A 59 -2.67 -6.04 12.73
N LEU A 60 -3.59 -6.31 11.81
CA LEU A 60 -4.81 -7.06 12.15
C LEU A 60 -4.61 -8.55 11.97
N LEU A 61 -4.60 -9.31 13.06
CA LEU A 61 -4.35 -10.76 13.06
C LEU A 61 -5.66 -11.58 13.13
N SER A 62 -5.65 -12.78 12.55
CA SER A 62 -6.75 -13.74 12.72
C SER A 62 -6.82 -14.30 14.14
N GLU A 63 -5.67 -14.42 14.79
CA GLU A 63 -5.46 -14.90 16.15
C GLU A 63 -4.91 -13.76 17.03
N PRO A 64 -5.12 -13.78 18.35
CA PRO A 64 -4.65 -12.70 19.20
C PRO A 64 -3.11 -12.63 19.23
N TYR A 65 -2.58 -11.44 19.50
CA TYR A 65 -1.15 -11.23 19.71
C TYR A 65 -0.64 -12.13 20.85
N TYR A 66 0.48 -12.82 20.61
CA TYR A 66 1.06 -13.75 21.59
C TYR A 66 1.37 -13.07 22.93
N ASP A 67 1.87 -11.85 22.88
CA ASP A 67 2.25 -11.03 24.02
C ASP A 67 1.11 -10.14 24.56
N ALA A 68 -0.07 -10.20 23.94
CA ALA A 68 -1.26 -9.46 24.35
C ALA A 68 -2.54 -10.27 24.03
N PRO A 69 -2.92 -11.23 24.90
CA PRO A 69 -4.13 -12.02 24.72
C PRO A 69 -5.37 -11.14 24.60
N GLY A 70 -6.21 -11.42 23.61
CA GLY A 70 -7.44 -10.65 23.34
C GLY A 70 -7.24 -9.45 22.41
N GLU A 71 -6.00 -9.01 22.17
CA GLU A 71 -5.69 -7.99 21.17
C GLU A 71 -5.53 -8.64 19.80
N PHE A 72 -6.21 -8.10 18.79
CA PHE A 72 -6.11 -8.56 17.39
C PHE A 72 -5.56 -7.49 16.45
N GLY A 73 -5.35 -6.26 16.93
CA GLY A 73 -5.05 -5.09 16.11
C GLY A 73 -6.30 -4.51 15.45
N GLU A 74 -6.10 -3.66 14.44
CA GLU A 74 -7.17 -2.85 13.87
C GLU A 74 -7.04 -2.73 12.35
N ALA A 75 -8.16 -2.83 11.64
CA ALA A 75 -8.22 -2.52 10.22
C ALA A 75 -8.22 -0.98 10.03
N MET A 76 -7.41 -0.46 9.11
CA MET A 76 -7.43 0.97 8.80
C MET A 76 -8.72 1.42 8.11
N HIS A 77 -9.36 0.50 7.38
CA HIS A 77 -10.60 0.72 6.66
C HIS A 77 -11.51 -0.50 6.83
N ASP A 78 -12.83 -0.27 6.88
CA ASP A 78 -13.79 -1.36 6.75
C ASP A 78 -13.78 -1.96 5.32
N GLN A 79 -14.44 -3.10 5.13
CA GLN A 79 -14.48 -3.80 3.85
C GLN A 79 -15.06 -2.98 2.71
N ALA A 80 -16.17 -2.28 2.95
CA ALA A 80 -16.86 -1.56 1.90
C ALA A 80 -16.00 -0.39 1.43
N THR A 81 -15.41 0.33 2.39
CA THR A 81 -14.47 1.43 2.14
C THR A 81 -13.25 0.92 1.37
N LEU A 82 -12.58 -0.14 1.84
CA LEU A 82 -11.38 -0.67 1.16
C LEU A 82 -11.69 -1.17 -0.26
N TYR A 83 -12.86 -1.79 -0.46
CA TYR A 83 -13.30 -2.24 -1.78
C TYR A 83 -13.53 -1.07 -2.74
N GLU A 84 -14.24 -0.02 -2.31
CA GLU A 84 -14.47 1.16 -3.14
C GLU A 84 -13.16 1.90 -3.45
N MET A 85 -12.22 1.97 -2.50
CA MET A 85 -10.88 2.54 -2.76
C MET A 85 -10.13 1.74 -3.84
N VAL A 86 -10.11 0.41 -3.74
CA VAL A 86 -9.47 -0.46 -4.75
C VAL A 86 -10.12 -0.26 -6.10
N LYS A 87 -11.45 -0.30 -6.15
CA LYS A 87 -12.24 -0.10 -7.37
C LYS A 87 -11.97 1.27 -8.01
N GLU A 88 -11.87 2.32 -7.20
CA GLU A 88 -11.54 3.67 -7.68
C GLU A 88 -10.16 3.70 -8.36
N VAL A 89 -9.14 3.11 -7.76
CA VAL A 89 -7.79 3.05 -8.34
C VAL A 89 -7.78 2.20 -9.63
N ARG A 90 -8.48 1.06 -9.63
CA ARG A 90 -8.59 0.17 -10.79
C ARG A 90 -9.31 0.82 -11.97
N ASN A 91 -10.36 1.60 -11.70
CA ASN A 91 -11.05 2.39 -12.73
C ASN A 91 -10.13 3.44 -13.38
N HIS A 92 -9.05 3.85 -12.69
CA HIS A 92 -8.02 4.73 -13.23
C HIS A 92 -6.82 3.98 -13.84
N MET A 93 -6.91 2.65 -14.00
CA MET A 93 -5.87 1.79 -14.58
C MET A 93 -4.50 1.89 -13.88
N MET A 94 -4.48 2.25 -12.60
CA MET A 94 -3.25 2.30 -11.81
C MET A 94 -3.04 0.99 -11.04
N PRO A 95 -1.80 0.47 -10.96
CA PRO A 95 -1.45 -0.59 -10.03
C PRO A 95 -1.64 -0.14 -8.59
N ILE A 96 -1.91 -1.10 -7.71
CA ILE A 96 -2.04 -0.88 -6.27
C ILE A 96 -0.90 -1.63 -5.58
N ALA A 97 -0.17 -0.93 -4.72
CA ALA A 97 0.72 -1.52 -3.74
C ALA A 97 0.04 -1.42 -2.39
N MET A 98 -0.44 -2.55 -1.84
CA MET A 98 -1.13 -2.56 -0.57
C MET A 98 -0.25 -3.17 0.52
N HIS A 99 -0.15 -2.46 1.65
CA HIS A 99 0.47 -2.98 2.85
C HIS A 99 -0.52 -3.80 3.65
N PHE A 100 -0.07 -4.98 4.07
CA PHE A 100 -0.78 -5.89 4.96
C PHE A 100 0.21 -6.56 5.91
N GLN A 101 -0.14 -6.67 7.19
CA GLN A 101 0.55 -7.53 8.17
C GLN A 101 -0.37 -8.63 8.73
N CYS A 102 -1.63 -8.68 8.26
CA CYS A 102 -2.61 -9.70 8.59
C CYS A 102 -2.20 -11.11 8.15
N THR A 103 -2.69 -12.12 8.86
CA THR A 103 -2.53 -13.52 8.48
C THR A 103 -3.37 -13.84 7.24
N PHE A 104 -2.69 -14.29 6.19
CA PHE A 104 -3.28 -14.67 4.91
C PHE A 104 -3.64 -16.16 4.95
N ASN A 105 -4.91 -16.52 4.69
CA ASN A 105 -5.31 -17.92 4.57
C ASN A 105 -5.96 -18.17 3.21
N GLU A 106 -5.49 -19.22 2.52
CA GLU A 106 -6.09 -19.75 1.28
C GLU A 106 -6.34 -18.76 0.12
N GLY A 107 -5.43 -17.82 -0.15
CA GLY A 107 -5.59 -16.94 -1.32
C GLY A 107 -6.65 -15.84 -1.14
N VAL A 108 -7.27 -15.76 0.03
CA VAL A 108 -8.36 -14.84 0.35
C VAL A 108 -7.94 -13.99 1.54
N PHE A 109 -7.96 -12.67 1.38
CA PHE A 109 -7.79 -11.76 2.51
C PHE A 109 -8.87 -12.06 3.55
N HIS A 110 -8.44 -12.48 4.74
CA HIS A 110 -9.31 -12.70 5.90
C HIS A 110 -8.90 -11.67 6.96
N LEU A 111 -9.34 -10.43 6.79
CA LEU A 111 -9.55 -9.60 7.98
C LEU A 111 -10.88 -10.11 8.55
N LYS A 112 -11.05 -10.21 9.88
CA LYS A 112 -12.33 -10.66 10.48
C LYS A 112 -13.51 -9.90 9.82
N GLY A 113 -14.20 -10.54 8.85
CA GLY A 113 -15.31 -9.97 8.07
C GLY A 113 -14.99 -9.27 6.73
N ILE A 114 -13.72 -9.15 6.30
CA ILE A 114 -13.34 -8.48 5.05
C ILE A 114 -12.77 -9.51 4.08
N ARG A 115 -13.60 -9.94 3.12
CA ARG A 115 -13.24 -10.77 1.97
C ARG A 115 -13.04 -9.92 0.71
N LEU A 116 -11.79 -9.69 0.32
CA LEU A 116 -11.45 -9.12 -0.99
C LEU A 116 -11.13 -10.25 -1.98
N SER A 117 -11.97 -10.44 -2.99
CA SER A 117 -11.63 -11.21 -4.20
C SER A 117 -11.03 -10.26 -5.23
N LEU A 118 -9.73 -10.41 -5.51
CA LEU A 118 -9.03 -9.70 -6.57
C LEU A 118 -9.37 -10.26 -7.95
#